data_AF-A0A1H9W316-F1
#
_entry.id   AF-A0A1H9W316-F1
#
_cell.length_a   1.000
_cell.length_b   1.000
_cell.length_c   1.000
_cell.angle_alpha   90.00
_cell.angle_beta   90.00
_cell.angle_gamma   90.00
#
_symmetry.space_group_name_H-M   'P 1'
#
loop_
_entity.id
_entity.type
_entity.pdbx_description
1 polymer ?
#
loop_
_entity_poly.entity_id
_entity_poly.type
_entity_poly.pdbx_seq_one_letter_code
_entity_poly.pdbx_strand_id
1 'polypeptide(L)' 'MTGVMRVPAASGGRCWMCGMPAVSGEKLPGRRHRVRLLCKRHDVLVFGGARDTPGSSSGDDAPSSRK' A
#
# COMPACT_ATOMS: atom_id res chain seq x y z
N MET A 1 5.81 3.81 13.20
CA MET A 1 5.32 3.00 12.06
C MET A 1 3.87 2.62 12.29
N THR A 2 2.93 3.46 11.88
CA THR A 2 1.49 3.15 11.96
C THR A 2 1.14 2.27 10.75
N GLY A 3 1.56 1.01 10.83
CA GLY A 3 1.54 0.06 9.72
C GLY A 3 0.13 -0.39 9.40
N VAL A 4 -0.27 -0.15 8.16
CA VAL A 4 -1.45 -0.76 7.55
C VAL A 4 -1.17 -2.25 7.36
N MET A 5 -1.93 -3.12 8.02
CA MET A 5 -1.66 -4.57 7.98
C MET A 5 -2.56 -5.26 6.96
N ARG A 6 -1.94 -6.09 6.10
CA ARG A 6 -2.67 -6.98 5.19
C ARG A 6 -3.23 -8.16 5.98
N VAL A 7 -4.53 -8.39 5.87
CA VAL A 7 -5.22 -9.56 6.44
C VAL A 7 -5.93 -10.34 5.33
N PRO A 8 -6.07 -11.67 5.46
CA PRO A 8 -6.89 -12.45 4.53
C PRO A 8 -8.36 -11.98 4.60
N ALA A 9 -9.02 -11.86 3.45
CA ALA A 9 -10.44 -11.58 3.42
C ALA A 9 -11.22 -12.78 3.99
N ALA A 10 -12.05 -12.55 5.00
CA ALA A 10 -13.04 -13.54 5.40
C ALA A 10 -14.02 -13.75 4.24
N SER A 11 -14.39 -15.01 3.99
CA SER A 11 -15.18 -15.46 2.84
C SER A 11 -16.44 -14.60 2.62
N GLY A 12 -16.64 -14.11 1.39
CA GLY A 12 -17.88 -13.41 0.98
C GLY A 12 -17.84 -11.88 1.04
N GLY A 13 -16.68 -11.27 1.25
CA GLY A 13 -16.52 -9.81 1.29
C GLY A 13 -16.56 -9.10 -0.07
N ARG A 14 -17.02 -7.84 -0.10
CA ARG A 14 -16.93 -6.94 -1.27
C ARG A 14 -15.93 -5.82 -1.02
N CYS A 15 -15.26 -5.40 -2.08
CA CYS A 15 -14.30 -4.30 -2.05
C CYS A 15 -14.99 -3.00 -1.64
N TRP A 16 -14.44 -2.30 -0.65
CA TRP A 16 -15.03 -1.06 -0.15
C TRP A 16 -14.97 0.10 -1.17
N MET A 17 -14.04 0.05 -2.13
CA MET A 17 -13.88 1.09 -3.16
C MET A 17 -14.77 0.88 -4.38
N CYS A 18 -14.98 -0.38 -4.82
CA CYS A 18 -15.65 -0.67 -6.09
C CYS A 18 -16.68 -1.80 -6.06
N GLY A 19 -16.93 -2.42 -4.91
CA GLY A 19 -17.96 -3.46 -4.76
C GLY A 19 -17.64 -4.83 -5.37
N MET A 20 -16.50 -4.99 -6.06
CA MET A 20 -16.05 -6.29 -6.61
C MET A 20 -15.68 -7.30 -5.51
N PRO A 21 -15.64 -8.61 -5.79
CA PRO A 21 -15.22 -9.63 -4.83
C PRO A 21 -13.87 -9.30 -4.18
N ALA A 22 -13.85 -9.29 -2.85
CA ALA A 22 -12.64 -9.02 -2.09
C ALA A 22 -11.77 -10.28 -1.99
N VAL A 23 -10.46 -10.07 -2.05
CA VAL A 23 -9.43 -11.12 -1.90
C VAL A 23 -8.54 -10.88 -0.68
N SER A 24 -8.51 -9.65 -0.17
CA SER A 24 -7.75 -9.27 1.01
C SER A 24 -8.45 -8.18 1.82
N GLY A 25 -7.93 -7.89 3.00
CA GLY A 25 -8.37 -6.80 3.85
C GLY A 25 -7.20 -5.95 4.33
N GLU A 26 -7.51 -4.69 4.57
CA GLU A 26 -6.61 -3.67 5.11
C GLU A 26 -7.04 -3.33 6.53
N LYS A 27 -6.19 -3.63 7.52
CA LYS A 27 -6.44 -3.28 8.92
C LYS A 27 -5.90 -1.88 9.21
N LEU A 28 -6.80 -0.97 9.57
CA LEU A 28 -6.45 0.42 9.83
C LEU A 28 -5.87 0.60 11.24
N PRO A 29 -4.73 1.29 11.40
CA PRO A 29 -4.20 1.63 12.72
C PRO A 29 -5.14 2.59 13.46
N GLY A 30 -5.33 2.38 14.76
CA GLY A 30 -6.14 3.25 15.62
C GLY A 30 -7.63 2.90 15.73
N ARG A 31 -8.14 1.92 14.96
CA ARG A 31 -9.49 1.37 15.16
C ARG A 31 -9.40 -0.15 15.30
N ARG A 32 -9.55 -0.65 16.52
CA ARG A 32 -9.33 -2.06 16.91
C ARG A 32 -10.06 -3.11 16.03
N HIS A 33 -11.10 -2.73 15.28
CA HIS A 33 -11.93 -3.66 14.50
C HIS A 33 -12.32 -3.17 13.09
N ARG A 34 -11.66 -2.16 12.51
CA ARG A 34 -11.96 -1.76 11.12
C ARG A 34 -11.01 -2.42 10.12
N VAL A 35 -11.57 -3.37 9.35
CA VAL A 35 -10.93 -3.96 8.18
C VAL A 35 -11.64 -3.44 6.93
N ARG A 36 -10.87 -2.92 5.99
CA ARG A 36 -11.34 -2.49 4.67
C ARG A 36 -11.05 -3.60 3.66
N LEU A 37 -12.08 -4.18 3.09
CA LEU A 37 -11.94 -5.27 2.12
C LEU A 37 -11.52 -4.75 0.75
N LEU A 38 -10.57 -5.41 0.10
CA LEU A 38 -9.98 -5.00 -1.18
C LEU A 38 -10.10 -6.13 -2.21
N CYS A 39 -10.48 -5.77 -3.44
CA CYS A 39 -10.35 -6.67 -4.57
C CYS A 39 -8.88 -6.71 -5.03
N LYS A 40 -8.53 -7.67 -5.90
CA LYS A 40 -7.15 -7.86 -6.39
C LYS A 40 -6.50 -6.58 -6.92
N ARG A 41 -7.27 -5.74 -7.63
CA ARG A 41 -6.78 -4.46 -8.16
C ARG A 41 -6.40 -3.48 -7.04
N HIS A 42 -7.29 -3.28 -6.07
CA HIS A 42 -7.05 -2.33 -4.99
C HIS A 42 -6.08 -2.86 -3.93
N ASP A 43 -5.96 -4.17 -3.77
CA ASP A 43 -4.91 -4.80 -2.96
C ASP A 43 -3.51 -4.38 -3.43
N VAL A 44 -3.26 -4.40 -4.75
CA VAL A 44 -1.99 -3.95 -5.34
C VAL A 44 -1.78 -2.44 -5.18
N LEU A 45 -2.83 -1.63 -5.26
CA LEU A 45 -2.71 -0.18 -5.06
C LEU A 45 -2.37 0.19 -3.60
N VAL A 46 -2.92 -0.55 -2.63
CA VAL A 46 -2.72 -0.30 -1.20
C VAL A 46 -1.41 -0.92 -0.69
N PHE A 47 -1.08 -2.14 -1.10
CA PHE A 47 0.08 -2.89 -0.59
C PHE A 47 1.22 -3.07 -1.60
N GLY A 48 0.94 -2.95 -2.90
CA GLY A 48 1.91 -3.13 -3.97
C GLY A 48 2.74 -1.88 -4.28
N GLY A 49 2.45 -0.74 -3.65
CA GLY A 49 3.21 0.52 -3.80
C GLY A 49 4.65 0.50 -3.27
N ALA A 50 5.16 -0.65 -2.82
CA ALA A 50 6.55 -0.81 -2.38
C ALA A 50 7.51 -1.34 -3.48
N ARG A 51 7.06 -1.39 -4.74
CA ARG A 51 7.89 -1.81 -5.89
C ARG A 51 7.80 -0.82 -7.04
N ASP A 52 8.20 0.43 -6.79
CA ASP A 52 8.96 1.27 -7.73
C ASP A 52 9.29 2.60 -7.04
N THR A 53 10.36 2.62 -6.25
CA THR A 53 11.10 3.85 -6.02
C THR A 53 12.55 3.52 -6.37
N PRO A 54 12.92 3.51 -7.65
CA PRO A 54 14.33 3.53 -8.00
C PRO A 54 14.86 4.85 -7.48
N GLY A 55 15.65 4.77 -6.40
CA GLY A 55 16.47 5.84 -5.84
C GLY A 55 16.04 7.27 -6.19
N SER A 56 15.13 7.84 -5.40
CA SER A 56 15.34 9.22 -4.96
C SER A 56 16.58 9.25 -4.07
N SER A 57 17.74 9.04 -4.67
CA SER A 57 18.99 9.55 -4.14
C SER A 57 19.06 10.97 -4.64
N SER A 58 18.47 11.88 -3.87
CA SER A 58 18.97 13.25 -3.78
C SER A 58 20.43 13.13 -3.36
N GLY A 59 21.30 13.12 -4.36
CA GLY A 59 22.72 13.34 -4.22
C GLY A 59 23.01 14.74 -4.73
N ASP A 60 22.71 15.72 -3.90
CA ASP A 60 23.34 17.02 -3.94
C ASP A 60 24.87 16.82 -3.84
N ASP A 61 25.58 16.83 -4.98
CA ASP A 61 27.01 17.17 -5.02
C ASP A 61 27.38 17.68 -6.41
N ALA A 62 27.21 18.99 -6.61
CA ALA A 62 28.20 19.76 -7.34
C ALA A 62 29.20 20.23 -6.27
N PRO A 63 30.53 20.17 -6.51
CA PRO A 63 31.10 21.18 -7.40
C PRO A 63 32.40 20.78 -8.15
N SER A 64 32.75 21.71 -9.05
CA SER A 64 34.11 22.04 -9.50
C SER A 64 34.70 21.27 -10.67
N SER A 65 34.57 21.92 -11.82
CA SER A 65 35.62 22.01 -12.83
C SER A 65 37.03 21.96 -12.23
N ARG A 66 37.87 21.05 -12.72
CA ARG A 66 39.30 21.35 -12.87
C ARG A 66 39.73 21.05 -14.30
N LYS A 67 40.37 22.09 -14.84
CA LYS A 67 41.05 22.18 -16.12
C LYS A 67 42.26 21.25 -16.16
#